data_AF-A0A841UY11-F1
#
_entry.id   AF-A0A841UY11-F1
#
_cell.length_a   1.000
_cell.length_b   1.000
_cell.length_c   1.000
_cell.angle_alpha   90.00
_cell.angle_beta   90.00
_cell.angle_gamma   90.00
#
_symmetry.space_group_name_H-M   'P 1'
#
loop_
_entity.id
_entity.type
_entity.pdbx_description
1 polymer ?
#
loop_
_entity_poly.entity_id
_entity_poly.type
_entity_poly.pdbx_seq_one_letter_code
_entity_poly.pdbx_strand_id
1 'polypeptide(L)'
;MNITEVLQLIDERLIERDKKPLNTIQKAIFEGSWQGQSYQEIGNEYHRSETHIREEGAKLWKLLSDAFGEEIRKSNFRSTIERMKIKSSPNSLNVVNSNNNHFCHTQTFTLPNGNDKNRYINSQSESKYHDLTLAPQIIDFYDRENELATISNWVFKQNTRLIAVLGLWGIGKTTLVKRFIDLNLEQFEVVIWKSLKFPKSLDLWLNDLLNTCQKEPKESTDNKIQQLLEVLSNHKCLIVLDDFQNLFAVGQMAGNYQPEYSSYQHFLKLIAEIQHQSHFILISQEKSAEMNYLNQENSPIQCLELSGFEAIDFLENKGLQDGERWLELIQLYEGNPFYLTDIAVLIKDVFDGKVNDFLAENSLVITKKMQSHLKQIFGRCSPLAQQIALELSKVDQPLSREELKNNLDLSASDLINGLQSLQQRYLIQREQNRFQLSSIFKAYIKSD
;
A
#
# COMPACT_ATOMS: atom_id res chain seq x y z
N MET A 1 -2.34 12.02 -1.35
CA MET A 1 -2.00 13.43 -1.58
C MET A 1 -3.28 14.22 -1.64
N ASN A 2 -3.38 15.34 -0.91
CA ASN A 2 -4.55 16.22 -0.99
C ASN A 2 -4.47 17.01 -2.31
N ILE A 3 -5.50 16.92 -3.15
CA ILE A 3 -5.53 17.55 -4.46
C ILE A 3 -5.43 19.08 -4.39
N THR A 4 -5.94 19.67 -3.29
CA THR A 4 -5.88 21.10 -3.02
C THR A 4 -4.43 21.58 -2.82
N GLU A 5 -3.60 20.81 -2.11
CA GLU A 5 -2.17 21.12 -1.94
C GLU A 5 -1.40 21.06 -3.27
N VAL A 6 -1.81 20.16 -4.16
CA VAL A 6 -1.18 19.99 -5.47
C VAL A 6 -1.48 21.17 -6.37
N LEU A 7 -2.75 21.58 -6.40
CA LEU A 7 -3.18 22.73 -7.17
C LEU A 7 -2.53 24.01 -6.66
N GLN A 8 -2.36 24.16 -5.35
CA GLN A 8 -1.64 25.30 -4.77
C GLN A 8 -0.17 25.32 -5.21
N LEU A 9 0.54 24.18 -5.16
CA LEU A 9 1.93 24.07 -5.63
C LEU A 9 2.06 24.37 -7.13
N ILE A 10 1.08 23.94 -7.93
CA ILE A 10 1.06 24.24 -9.37
C ILE A 10 0.86 25.73 -9.61
N ASP A 11 -0.10 26.36 -8.93
CA ASP A 11 -0.35 27.80 -9.06
C ASP A 11 0.88 28.62 -8.62
N GLU A 12 1.54 28.25 -7.52
CA GLU A 12 2.80 28.86 -7.06
C GLU A 12 3.91 28.74 -8.13
N ARG A 13 4.07 27.55 -8.72
CA ARG A 13 5.08 27.30 -9.76
C ARG A 13 4.80 28.01 -11.08
N LEU A 14 3.54 28.21 -11.41
CA LEU A 14 3.15 29.00 -12.58
C LEU A 14 3.48 30.47 -12.35
N ILE A 15 3.21 30.99 -11.14
CA ILE A 15 3.55 32.37 -10.77
C ILE A 15 5.07 32.59 -10.78
N GLU A 16 5.88 31.67 -10.24
CA GLU A 16 7.36 31.73 -10.27
C GLU A 16 7.94 31.80 -11.69
N ARG A 17 7.17 31.41 -12.71
CA ARG A 17 7.55 31.39 -14.13
C ARG A 17 6.83 32.47 -14.95
N ASP A 18 6.29 33.49 -14.31
CA ASP A 18 5.52 34.59 -14.92
C ASP A 18 4.31 34.11 -15.75
N LYS A 19 3.69 33.00 -15.36
CA LYS A 19 2.48 32.45 -15.98
C LYS A 19 1.25 32.71 -15.12
N LYS A 20 0.08 32.76 -15.76
CA LYS A 20 -1.19 32.88 -15.05
C LYS A 20 -1.50 31.58 -14.28
N PRO A 21 -2.11 31.67 -13.09
CA PRO A 21 -2.65 30.51 -12.38
C PRO A 21 -3.67 29.74 -13.23
N LEU A 22 -3.94 28.50 -12.85
CA LEU A 22 -4.93 27.68 -13.55
C LEU A 22 -6.31 28.33 -13.46
N ASN A 23 -7.01 28.42 -14.60
CA ASN A 23 -8.39 28.87 -14.63
C ASN A 23 -9.36 27.77 -14.15
N THR A 24 -10.64 28.11 -13.94
CA THR A 24 -11.64 27.18 -13.40
C THR A 24 -11.76 25.88 -14.22
N ILE A 25 -11.74 25.97 -15.55
CA ILE A 25 -11.85 24.79 -16.43
C ILE A 25 -10.57 23.95 -16.37
N GLN A 26 -9.40 24.58 -16.29
CA GLN A 26 -8.12 23.88 -16.15
C GLN A 26 -8.00 23.17 -14.80
N LYS A 27 -8.48 23.79 -13.71
CA LYS A 27 -8.56 23.15 -12.39
C LYS A 27 -9.50 21.95 -12.43
N ALA A 28 -10.70 22.11 -13.00
CA ALA A 28 -11.65 21.02 -13.20
C ALA A 28 -11.05 19.85 -14.01
N ILE A 29 -10.34 20.14 -15.10
CA ILE A 29 -9.68 19.11 -15.91
C ILE A 29 -8.58 18.40 -15.13
N PHE A 30 -7.79 19.14 -14.36
CA PHE A 30 -6.75 18.58 -13.50
C PHE A 30 -7.36 17.67 -12.44
N GLU A 31 -8.40 18.13 -11.75
CA GLU A 31 -9.09 17.41 -10.68
C GLU A 31 -9.78 16.15 -11.20
N GLY A 32 -10.57 16.27 -12.27
CA GLY A 32 -11.24 15.12 -12.87
C GLY A 32 -10.25 14.11 -13.41
N SER A 33 -9.16 14.55 -14.04
CA SER A 33 -8.10 13.65 -14.49
C SER A 33 -7.39 12.96 -13.32
N TRP A 34 -7.25 13.63 -12.18
CA TRP A 34 -6.64 13.07 -10.96
C TRP A 34 -7.48 11.94 -10.38
N GLN A 35 -8.80 12.07 -10.50
CA GLN A 35 -9.80 11.10 -10.05
C GLN A 35 -10.09 10.01 -11.09
N GLY A 36 -9.45 10.06 -12.26
CA GLY A 36 -9.59 9.06 -13.33
C GLY A 36 -10.75 9.31 -14.29
N GLN A 37 -11.40 10.47 -14.23
CA GLN A 37 -12.49 10.82 -15.14
C GLN A 37 -12.00 11.03 -16.58
N SER A 38 -12.82 10.62 -17.54
CA SER A 38 -12.71 10.93 -18.97
C SER A 38 -13.03 12.41 -19.24
N TYR A 39 -12.63 12.93 -20.40
CA TYR A 39 -12.98 14.30 -20.79
C TYR A 39 -14.47 14.48 -21.04
N GLN A 40 -15.17 13.40 -21.38
CA GLN A 40 -16.62 13.42 -21.53
C GLN A 40 -17.32 13.59 -20.19
N GLU A 41 -16.88 12.86 -19.16
CA GLU A 41 -17.40 12.98 -17.78
C GLU A 41 -17.16 14.39 -17.22
N ILE A 42 -15.95 14.93 -17.39
CA ILE A 42 -15.61 16.31 -16.99
C ILE A 42 -16.46 17.33 -17.76
N GLY A 43 -16.71 17.11 -19.06
CA GLY A 43 -17.57 17.98 -19.86
C GLY A 43 -19.02 17.99 -19.40
N ASN A 44 -19.56 16.83 -19.04
CA ASN A 44 -20.93 16.70 -18.52
C ASN A 44 -21.10 17.45 -17.20
N GLU A 45 -20.13 17.35 -16.29
CA GLU A 45 -20.15 18.00 -14.97
C GLU A 45 -20.09 19.54 -15.07
N TYR A 46 -19.34 20.07 -16.04
CA TYR A 46 -19.13 21.51 -16.20
C TYR A 46 -19.95 22.14 -17.35
N HIS A 47 -20.92 21.40 -17.91
CA HIS A 47 -21.76 21.82 -19.03
C HIS A 47 -20.95 22.36 -20.23
N ARG A 48 -19.96 21.58 -20.66
CA ARG A 48 -19.08 21.85 -21.80
C ARG A 48 -19.01 20.64 -22.73
N SER A 49 -18.76 20.87 -24.03
CA SER A 49 -18.56 19.78 -24.97
C SER A 49 -17.23 19.06 -24.69
N GLU A 50 -17.18 17.75 -24.93
CA GLU A 50 -15.95 16.96 -24.81
C GLU A 50 -14.82 17.57 -25.66
N THR A 51 -15.13 18.05 -26.88
CA THR A 51 -14.16 18.71 -27.76
C THR A 51 -13.53 19.93 -27.09
N HIS A 52 -14.34 20.78 -26.45
CA HIS A 52 -13.83 21.95 -25.73
C HIS A 52 -12.96 21.56 -24.53
N ILE A 53 -13.37 20.55 -23.76
CA ILE A 53 -12.57 20.03 -22.64
C ILE A 53 -11.24 19.44 -23.12
N ARG A 54 -11.22 18.76 -24.27
CA ARG A 54 -10.01 18.19 -24.86
C ARG A 54 -9.04 19.27 -25.34
N GLU A 55 -9.55 20.35 -25.92
CA GLU A 55 -8.76 21.52 -26.32
C GLU A 55 -8.16 22.23 -25.11
N GLU A 56 -8.95 22.50 -24.07
CA GLU A 56 -8.46 23.11 -22.83
C GLU A 56 -7.50 22.18 -22.07
N GLY A 57 -7.72 20.86 -22.14
CA GLY A 57 -6.82 19.86 -21.59
C GLY A 57 -5.46 19.85 -22.30
N ALA A 58 -5.44 19.94 -23.63
CA ALA A 58 -4.19 20.04 -24.38
C ALA A 58 -3.40 21.31 -24.00
N LYS A 59 -4.10 22.45 -23.81
CA LYS A 59 -3.48 23.69 -23.33
C LYS A 59 -2.92 23.53 -21.91
N LEU A 60 -3.66 22.89 -21.01
CA LEU A 60 -3.22 22.61 -19.64
C LEU A 60 -1.94 21.79 -19.61
N TRP A 61 -1.90 20.66 -20.30
CA TRP A 61 -0.73 19.77 -20.26
C TRP A 61 0.52 20.41 -20.85
N LYS A 62 0.34 21.21 -21.91
CA LYS A 62 1.43 22.03 -22.46
C LYS A 62 1.90 23.09 -21.46
N LEU A 63 0.97 23.81 -20.84
CA LEU A 63 1.27 24.84 -19.85
C LEU A 63 2.11 24.29 -18.69
N LEU A 64 1.72 23.13 -18.16
CA LEU A 64 2.43 22.43 -17.11
C LEU A 64 3.80 21.93 -17.61
N SER A 65 3.87 21.33 -18.80
CA SER A 65 5.14 20.88 -19.37
C SER A 65 6.17 22.02 -19.45
N ASP A 66 5.72 23.17 -19.95
CA ASP A 66 6.54 24.37 -20.08
C ASP A 66 6.89 24.99 -18.72
N ALA A 67 6.05 24.83 -17.69
CA ALA A 67 6.30 25.39 -16.35
C ALA A 67 7.31 24.53 -15.56
N PHE A 68 7.23 23.21 -15.75
CA PHE A 68 8.01 22.23 -15.01
C PHE A 68 9.26 21.74 -15.76
N GLY A 69 9.41 22.06 -17.05
CA GLY A 69 10.57 21.68 -17.85
C GLY A 69 10.66 20.19 -18.17
N GLU A 70 9.55 19.47 -18.06
CA GLU A 70 9.43 18.04 -18.35
C GLU A 70 8.13 17.78 -19.11
N GLU A 71 8.10 16.76 -19.98
CA GLU A 71 6.89 16.45 -20.76
C GLU A 71 5.76 15.90 -19.88
N ILE A 72 4.70 16.71 -19.71
CA ILE A 72 3.51 16.38 -18.95
C ILE A 72 2.34 16.11 -19.91
N ARG A 73 1.68 14.97 -19.72
CA ARG A 73 0.51 14.46 -20.42
C ARG A 73 -0.51 13.94 -19.39
N LYS A 74 -1.78 13.81 -19.78
CA LYS A 74 -2.83 13.20 -18.93
C LYS A 74 -2.44 11.82 -18.38
N SER A 75 -1.62 11.04 -19.08
CA SER A 75 -1.18 9.71 -18.64
C SER A 75 -0.05 9.72 -17.61
N ASN A 76 0.73 10.80 -17.50
CA ASN A 76 1.94 10.86 -16.65
C ASN A 76 1.99 12.06 -15.68
N PHE A 77 1.01 12.98 -15.73
CA PHE A 77 1.04 14.21 -14.92
C PHE A 77 1.07 13.91 -13.42
N ARG A 78 0.33 12.89 -12.98
CA ARG A 78 0.27 12.50 -11.57
C ARG A 78 1.64 12.08 -11.03
N SER A 79 2.31 11.14 -11.71
CA SER A 79 3.64 10.68 -11.31
C SER A 79 4.70 11.78 -11.44
N THR A 80 4.56 12.66 -12.43
CA THR A 80 5.48 13.80 -12.64
C THR A 80 5.38 14.82 -11.51
N ILE A 81 4.15 15.21 -11.14
CA ILE A 81 3.89 16.19 -10.08
C ILE A 81 4.22 15.61 -8.68
N GLU A 82 3.89 14.34 -8.43
CA GLU A 82 4.26 13.65 -7.18
C GLU A 82 5.78 13.61 -6.97
N ARG A 83 6.55 13.33 -8.04
CA ARG A 83 8.02 13.36 -8.00
C ARG A 83 8.59 14.76 -7.74
N MET A 84 7.93 15.81 -8.21
CA MET A 84 8.44 17.19 -8.10
C MET A 84 8.26 17.81 -6.72
N LYS A 85 7.22 17.42 -5.96
CA LYS A 85 7.05 17.81 -4.54
C LYS A 85 8.22 17.29 -3.68
N ILE A 86 8.79 16.13 -4.04
CA ILE A 86 9.95 15.53 -3.36
C ILE A 86 11.22 16.36 -3.58
N LYS A 87 11.40 16.95 -4.77
CA LYS A 87 12.58 17.79 -5.09
C LYS A 87 12.51 19.22 -4.56
N SER A 88 11.32 19.69 -4.16
CA SER A 88 11.08 21.09 -3.78
C SER A 88 10.91 21.32 -2.27
N SER A 89 11.04 20.28 -1.44
CA SER A 89 11.15 20.46 0.02
C SER A 89 12.54 20.98 0.42
N PRO A 90 12.65 22.11 1.14
CA PRO A 90 13.93 22.74 1.48
C PRO A 90 14.63 22.10 2.69
N ASN A 91 14.65 20.77 2.81
CA ASN A 91 15.28 20.09 3.96
C ASN A 91 16.10 18.85 3.57
N SER A 92 16.86 18.93 2.48
CA SER A 92 17.81 17.89 2.09
C SER A 92 19.16 18.43 1.62
N LEU A 93 19.80 19.25 2.47
CA LEU A 93 21.24 19.45 2.45
C LEU A 93 21.74 19.61 3.89
N ASN A 94 22.35 18.54 4.43
CA ASN A 94 23.50 18.53 5.35
C ASN A 94 23.54 17.21 6.14
N VAL A 95 24.15 16.18 5.55
CA VAL A 95 24.86 15.17 6.34
C VAL A 95 26.35 15.41 6.09
N VAL A 96 26.90 16.35 6.85
CA VAL A 96 28.33 16.45 7.07
C VAL A 96 28.70 15.29 7.97
N ASN A 97 29.43 14.34 7.40
CA ASN A 97 30.09 13.26 8.13
C ASN A 97 31.14 13.89 9.07
N SER A 98 30.96 13.75 10.38
CA SER A 98 31.95 14.18 11.39
C SER A 98 32.33 13.01 12.28
N ASN A 99 33.66 12.94 12.53
CA ASN A 99 34.46 12.08 13.42
C ASN A 99 35.31 11.06 12.65
N ASN A 100 36.65 11.07 12.67
CA ASN A 100 37.60 11.92 13.40
C ASN A 100 39.03 11.79 12.82
N ASN A 101 39.77 12.89 12.91
CA ASN A 101 41.24 13.03 13.09
C ASN A 101 42.20 12.44 12.03
N HIS A 102 42.85 13.32 11.24
CA HIS A 102 44.27 13.67 11.40
C HIS A 102 44.64 14.97 10.65
N PHE A 103 45.62 15.65 11.23
CA PHE A 103 46.22 16.98 11.01
C PHE A 103 46.65 17.37 9.57
N CYS A 104 46.57 18.69 9.30
CA CYS A 104 47.45 19.57 8.46
C CYS A 104 47.71 19.17 6.98
N HIS A 105 47.69 20.02 5.95
CA HIS A 105 47.94 21.46 5.78
C HIS A 105 47.17 21.98 4.55
N THR A 106 46.87 23.27 4.55
CA THR A 106 46.52 24.06 3.35
C THR A 106 47.61 24.01 2.29
N GLN A 107 47.27 23.75 1.02
CA GLN A 107 47.77 24.51 -0.15
C GLN A 107 47.17 24.05 -1.50
N THR A 108 46.53 25.03 -2.16
CA THR A 108 46.56 25.38 -3.60
C THR A 108 46.27 24.34 -4.70
N PHE A 109 45.34 24.77 -5.56
CA PHE A 109 45.14 24.38 -6.96
C PHE A 109 46.46 24.19 -7.73
N THR A 110 46.60 23.03 -8.36
CA THR A 110 47.28 22.86 -9.66
C THR A 110 46.70 21.64 -10.38
N LEU A 111 46.18 21.86 -11.59
CA LEU A 111 45.99 20.81 -12.60
C LEU A 111 47.36 20.33 -13.09
N PRO A 112 47.52 19.02 -13.34
CA PRO A 112 48.40 18.58 -14.42
C PRO A 112 47.61 17.77 -15.46
N ASN A 113 47.66 18.26 -16.69
CA ASN A 113 47.51 17.45 -17.90
C ASN A 113 48.70 16.49 -17.99
N GLY A 114 48.45 15.23 -18.36
CA GLY A 114 49.53 14.32 -18.75
C GLY A 114 49.13 12.85 -18.76
N ASN A 115 48.66 12.39 -19.91
CA ASN A 115 48.67 11.02 -20.44
C ASN A 115 49.27 9.92 -19.54
N ASP A 116 48.42 8.98 -19.11
CA ASP A 116 48.83 7.59 -18.97
C ASP A 116 47.73 6.63 -19.45
N LYS A 117 48.10 5.79 -20.41
CA LYS A 117 47.26 4.74 -20.99
C LYS A 117 47.33 3.49 -20.11
N ASN A 118 46.18 2.82 -19.99
CA ASN A 118 45.96 1.43 -19.59
C ASN A 118 46.15 1.07 -18.11
N ARG A 119 45.02 0.96 -17.41
CA ARG A 119 44.63 -0.31 -16.78
C ARG A 119 43.10 -0.36 -16.65
N TYR A 120 42.49 -1.03 -17.63
CA TYR A 120 41.14 -1.57 -17.50
C TYR A 120 41.14 -2.56 -16.34
N ILE A 121 40.55 -2.17 -15.22
CA ILE A 121 39.91 -3.11 -14.33
C ILE A 121 38.43 -2.93 -14.62
N ASN A 122 37.89 -3.82 -15.45
CA ASN A 122 36.45 -4.09 -15.51
C ASN A 122 36.05 -4.64 -14.13
N SER A 123 35.74 -3.76 -13.19
CA SER A 123 34.67 -4.09 -12.25
C SER A 123 33.39 -3.84 -13.03
N GLN A 124 32.77 -4.89 -13.58
CA GLN A 124 31.35 -4.83 -13.87
C GLN A 124 30.68 -4.48 -12.53
N SER A 125 30.36 -3.21 -12.32
CA SER A 125 29.46 -2.83 -11.26
C SER A 125 28.15 -3.51 -11.58
N GLU A 126 27.81 -4.58 -10.86
CA GLU A 126 26.48 -5.18 -10.92
C GLU A 126 25.47 -4.05 -10.73
N SER A 127 24.77 -3.70 -11.81
CA SER A 127 23.86 -2.56 -11.80
C SER A 127 22.65 -2.95 -10.96
N LYS A 128 22.59 -2.44 -9.72
CA LYS A 128 21.40 -2.58 -8.88
C LYS A 128 20.24 -1.83 -9.53
N TYR A 129 19.09 -2.49 -9.63
CA TYR A 129 17.90 -1.95 -10.24
C TYR A 129 16.77 -1.86 -9.21
N HIS A 130 16.36 -0.65 -8.84
CA HIS A 130 15.29 -0.44 -7.88
C HIS A 130 14.16 0.38 -8.50
N ASP A 131 13.02 -0.26 -8.76
CA ASP A 131 11.76 0.42 -9.10
C ASP A 131 10.86 0.49 -7.87
N LEU A 132 11.08 1.56 -7.09
CA LEU A 132 10.29 1.92 -5.92
C LEU A 132 9.37 3.12 -6.19
N THR A 133 9.10 3.43 -7.46
CA THR A 133 8.36 4.66 -7.86
C THR A 133 6.97 4.78 -7.25
N LEU A 134 6.31 3.64 -7.00
CA LEU A 134 4.98 3.57 -6.40
C LEU A 134 5.00 3.19 -4.91
N ALA A 135 6.19 2.99 -4.33
CA ALA A 135 6.31 2.65 -2.91
C ALA A 135 6.09 3.92 -2.06
N PRO A 136 5.30 3.86 -0.98
CA PRO A 136 5.09 5.03 -0.13
C PRO A 136 6.36 5.39 0.64
N GLN A 137 6.47 6.64 1.08
CA GLN A 137 7.50 7.01 2.04
C GLN A 137 7.03 6.70 3.46
N ILE A 138 7.95 6.22 4.29
CA ILE A 138 7.70 5.98 5.71
C ILE A 138 8.19 7.19 6.46
N ILE A 139 7.24 7.91 7.07
CA ILE A 139 7.52 9.10 7.88
C ILE A 139 7.77 8.65 9.32
N ASP A 140 6.86 7.81 9.83
CA ASP A 140 6.92 7.29 11.18
C ASP A 140 6.76 5.77 11.20
N PHE A 141 7.34 5.11 12.20
CA PHE A 141 7.31 3.66 12.37
C PHE A 141 7.26 3.30 13.85
N TYR A 142 6.35 2.42 14.26
CA TYR A 142 6.09 2.09 15.66
C TYR A 142 5.73 0.62 15.83
N ASP A 143 6.20 0.00 16.91
CA ASP A 143 5.74 -1.28 17.48
C ASP A 143 5.55 -2.39 16.44
N ARG A 144 6.61 -2.61 15.66
CA ARG A 144 6.64 -3.58 14.53
C ARG A 144 8.00 -4.26 14.40
N GLU A 145 8.84 -4.17 15.41
CA GLU A 145 10.21 -4.70 15.43
C GLU A 145 10.21 -6.24 15.33
N ASN A 146 9.25 -6.89 15.98
CA ASN A 146 9.10 -8.36 15.95
C ASN A 146 8.71 -8.85 14.55
N GLU A 147 7.79 -8.15 13.90
CA GLU A 147 7.34 -8.43 12.53
C GLU A 147 8.45 -8.19 11.52
N LEU A 148 9.21 -7.09 11.68
CA LEU A 148 10.40 -6.83 10.85
C LEU A 148 11.45 -7.93 11.02
N ALA A 149 11.71 -8.37 12.26
CA ALA A 149 12.63 -9.46 12.54
C ALA A 149 12.14 -10.78 11.92
N THR A 150 10.83 -11.02 11.93
CA THR A 150 10.20 -12.20 11.33
C THR A 150 10.41 -12.23 9.81
N ILE A 151 10.09 -11.13 9.12
CA ILE A 151 10.32 -11.02 7.67
C ILE A 151 11.81 -11.19 7.35
N SER A 152 12.69 -10.56 8.14
CA SER A 152 14.15 -10.67 7.97
C SER A 152 14.64 -12.11 8.13
N ASN A 153 14.12 -12.86 9.11
CA ASN A 153 14.44 -14.27 9.28
C ASN A 153 13.99 -15.12 8.09
N TRP A 154 12.77 -14.91 7.60
CA TRP A 154 12.25 -15.64 6.44
C TRP A 154 13.06 -15.38 5.17
N VAL A 155 13.41 -14.13 4.91
CA VAL A 155 14.22 -13.75 3.74
C VAL A 155 15.67 -14.24 3.89
N PHE A 156 16.37 -13.89 4.96
CA PHE A 156 17.82 -14.06 5.01
C PHE A 156 18.30 -15.39 5.59
N LYS A 157 17.46 -16.08 6.37
CA LYS A 157 17.83 -17.35 7.01
C LYS A 157 17.10 -18.54 6.41
N GLN A 158 15.81 -18.40 6.12
CA GLN A 158 14.99 -19.50 5.59
C GLN A 158 14.86 -19.50 4.06
N ASN A 159 15.28 -18.42 3.39
CA ASN A 159 15.16 -18.25 1.94
C ASN A 159 13.72 -18.51 1.45
N THR A 160 12.74 -17.97 2.19
CA THR A 160 11.32 -18.09 1.85
C THR A 160 11.02 -17.34 0.55
N ARG A 161 10.54 -18.05 -0.47
CA ARG A 161 10.30 -17.48 -1.80
C ARG A 161 9.05 -16.62 -1.88
N LEU A 162 8.01 -16.95 -1.13
CA LEU A 162 6.74 -16.22 -1.11
C LEU A 162 6.32 -15.90 0.32
N ILE A 163 6.20 -14.62 0.64
CA ILE A 163 5.81 -14.13 1.96
C ILE A 163 4.49 -13.37 1.80
N ALA A 164 3.44 -13.79 2.49
CA ALA A 164 2.19 -13.04 2.57
C ALA A 164 2.19 -12.20 3.86
N VAL A 165 1.98 -10.89 3.74
CA VAL A 165 1.73 -9.98 4.86
C VAL A 165 0.26 -9.58 4.82
N LEU A 166 -0.49 -10.05 5.82
CA LEU A 166 -1.95 -10.02 5.85
C LEU A 166 -2.47 -9.27 7.07
N GLY A 167 -3.76 -8.93 7.06
CA GLY A 167 -4.43 -8.24 8.17
C GLY A 167 -5.42 -7.20 7.69
N LEU A 168 -6.15 -6.58 8.63
CA LEU A 168 -7.19 -5.61 8.33
C LEU A 168 -6.64 -4.38 7.58
N TRP A 169 -7.51 -3.67 6.87
CA TRP A 169 -7.13 -2.42 6.23
C TRP A 169 -6.66 -1.38 7.27
N GLY A 170 -5.64 -0.58 6.90
CA GLY A 170 -5.08 0.44 7.79
C GLY A 170 -4.11 -0.06 8.86
N ILE A 171 -3.96 -1.38 9.05
CA ILE A 171 -3.19 -1.99 10.15
C ILE A 171 -1.65 -1.79 10.06
N GLY A 172 -1.15 -1.25 8.95
CA GLY A 172 0.27 -0.95 8.75
C GLY A 172 1.08 -1.96 7.91
N LYS A 173 0.44 -2.87 7.17
CA LYS A 173 1.13 -3.86 6.31
C LYS A 173 2.11 -3.23 5.32
N THR A 174 1.64 -2.24 4.57
CA THR A 174 2.43 -1.48 3.61
C THR A 174 3.61 -0.78 4.27
N THR A 175 3.38 -0.17 5.44
CA THR A 175 4.41 0.49 6.24
C THR A 175 5.50 -0.49 6.67
N LEU A 176 5.12 -1.67 7.17
CA LEU A 176 6.02 -2.74 7.58
C LEU A 176 6.93 -3.20 6.44
N VAL A 177 6.35 -3.58 5.31
CA VAL A 177 7.12 -4.11 4.17
C VAL A 177 8.04 -3.05 3.58
N LYS A 178 7.58 -1.80 3.49
CA LYS A 178 8.42 -0.72 3.00
C LYS A 178 9.57 -0.42 3.97
N ARG A 179 9.33 -0.44 5.28
CA ARG A 179 10.40 -0.28 6.27
C ARG A 179 11.43 -1.41 6.17
N PHE A 180 10.98 -2.65 5.95
CA PHE A 180 11.87 -3.77 5.68
C PHE A 180 12.76 -3.51 4.45
N ILE A 181 12.19 -3.01 3.34
CA ILE A 181 12.96 -2.65 2.14
C ILE A 181 13.97 -1.55 2.46
N ASP A 182 13.58 -0.48 3.14
CA ASP A 182 14.46 0.65 3.44
C ASP A 182 15.69 0.25 4.25
N LEU A 183 15.53 -0.72 5.16
CA LEU A 183 16.62 -1.26 5.96
C LEU A 183 17.53 -2.24 5.20
N ASN A 184 17.06 -2.82 4.10
CA ASN A 184 17.70 -3.95 3.44
C ASN A 184 17.91 -3.76 1.93
N LEU A 185 17.73 -2.54 1.41
CA LEU A 185 17.76 -2.24 -0.03
C LEU A 185 19.04 -2.75 -0.70
N GLU A 186 20.18 -2.60 -0.02
CA GLU A 186 21.49 -2.99 -0.52
C GLU A 186 21.68 -4.52 -0.64
N GLN A 187 20.83 -5.32 -0.01
CA GLN A 187 20.90 -6.80 0.01
C GLN A 187 20.32 -7.46 -1.25
N PHE A 188 19.75 -6.66 -2.15
CA PHE A 188 19.08 -7.12 -3.37
C PHE A 188 19.63 -6.39 -4.60
N GLU A 189 19.86 -7.15 -5.66
CA GLU A 189 20.23 -6.62 -6.97
C GLU A 189 19.03 -5.96 -7.64
N VAL A 190 17.84 -6.53 -7.45
CA VAL A 190 16.60 -6.01 -8.04
C VAL A 190 15.55 -5.82 -6.94
N VAL A 191 14.96 -4.64 -6.84
CA VAL A 191 13.84 -4.38 -5.94
C VAL A 191 12.72 -3.70 -6.70
N ILE A 192 11.54 -4.31 -6.72
CA ILE A 192 10.41 -3.82 -7.51
C ILE A 192 9.19 -3.76 -6.61
N TRP A 193 8.58 -2.58 -6.53
CA TRP A 193 7.31 -2.37 -5.85
C TRP A 193 6.19 -2.13 -6.86
N LYS A 194 5.15 -2.96 -6.85
CA LYS A 194 3.95 -2.78 -7.68
C LYS A 194 2.70 -2.72 -6.81
N SER A 195 1.91 -1.67 -7.02
CA SER A 195 0.58 -1.54 -6.43
C SER A 195 -0.45 -2.11 -7.40
N LEU A 196 -1.33 -2.97 -6.87
CA LEU A 196 -2.43 -3.60 -7.59
C LEU A 196 -3.76 -2.86 -7.32
N LYS A 197 -3.74 -1.55 -7.03
CA LYS A 197 -4.97 -0.73 -6.99
C LYS A 197 -5.76 -0.77 -8.30
N PHE A 198 -5.02 -0.85 -9.41
CA PHE A 198 -5.55 -1.02 -10.76
C PHE A 198 -4.77 -2.15 -11.42
N PRO A 199 -5.13 -3.42 -11.12
CA PRO A 199 -4.34 -4.56 -11.56
C PRO A 199 -4.36 -4.69 -13.08
N LYS A 200 -3.22 -5.14 -13.63
CA LYS A 200 -3.10 -5.52 -15.05
C LYS A 200 -3.29 -7.03 -15.19
N SER A 201 -3.59 -7.50 -16.39
CA SER A 201 -3.44 -8.93 -16.70
C SER A 201 -2.01 -9.38 -16.41
N LEU A 202 -1.83 -10.66 -16.09
CA LEU A 202 -0.51 -11.23 -15.79
C LEU A 202 0.48 -10.98 -16.94
N ASP A 203 0.04 -11.13 -18.20
CA ASP A 203 0.88 -10.92 -19.37
C ASP A 203 1.46 -9.49 -19.45
N LEU A 204 0.60 -8.49 -19.27
CA LEU A 204 1.01 -7.08 -19.29
C LEU A 204 1.91 -6.75 -18.10
N TRP A 205 1.63 -7.32 -16.93
CA TRP A 205 2.46 -7.15 -15.76
C TRP A 205 3.85 -7.79 -15.92
N LEU A 206 3.92 -9.00 -16.51
CA LEU A 206 5.19 -9.65 -16.83
C LEU A 206 6.01 -8.86 -17.85
N ASN A 207 5.36 -8.22 -18.84
CA ASN A 207 6.06 -7.31 -19.76
C ASN A 207 6.74 -6.18 -19.00
N ASP A 208 6.00 -5.49 -18.13
CA ASP A 208 6.55 -4.39 -17.34
C ASP A 208 7.70 -4.87 -16.45
N LEU A 209 7.55 -6.02 -15.80
CA LEU A 209 8.54 -6.60 -14.90
C LEU A 209 9.82 -7.01 -15.64
N LEU A 210 9.71 -7.68 -16.79
CA LEU A 210 10.87 -8.08 -17.58
C LEU A 210 11.60 -6.87 -18.16
N ASN A 211 10.87 -5.86 -18.65
CA ASN A 211 11.45 -4.60 -19.11
C ASN A 211 12.21 -3.88 -17.97
N THR A 212 11.65 -3.91 -16.77
CA THR A 212 12.24 -3.39 -15.53
C THR A 212 13.55 -4.14 -15.20
N CYS A 213 13.59 -5.45 -15.42
CA CYS A 213 14.80 -6.28 -15.36
C CYS A 213 15.71 -6.18 -16.61
N GLN A 214 15.45 -5.24 -17.52
CA GLN A 214 16.18 -5.05 -18.79
C GLN A 214 16.22 -6.32 -19.66
N LYS A 215 15.15 -7.11 -19.63
CA LYS A 215 14.93 -8.28 -20.48
C LYS A 215 13.79 -7.98 -21.44
N GLU A 216 14.06 -8.12 -22.73
CA GLU A 216 13.01 -8.03 -23.74
C GLU A 216 12.00 -9.19 -23.54
N PRO A 217 10.71 -8.88 -23.33
CA PRO A 217 9.69 -9.90 -23.12
C PRO A 217 9.47 -10.74 -24.39
N LYS A 218 9.48 -12.07 -24.25
CA LYS A 218 9.07 -12.99 -25.32
C LYS A 218 7.57 -12.86 -25.61
N GLU A 219 7.08 -13.43 -26.71
CA GLU A 219 5.68 -13.22 -27.13
C GLU A 219 4.63 -13.83 -26.18
N SER A 220 4.82 -15.09 -25.74
CA SER A 220 3.82 -15.80 -24.93
C SER A 220 4.03 -15.64 -23.42
N THR A 221 2.94 -15.66 -22.65
CA THR A 221 2.96 -15.59 -21.18
C THR A 221 3.86 -16.65 -20.56
N ASP A 222 3.79 -17.91 -21.02
CA ASP A 222 4.60 -19.00 -20.46
C ASP A 222 6.09 -18.77 -20.67
N ASN A 223 6.47 -18.27 -21.85
CA ASN A 223 7.86 -17.91 -22.14
C ASN A 223 8.34 -16.74 -21.29
N LYS A 224 7.47 -15.76 -20.99
CA LYS A 224 7.78 -14.65 -20.07
C LYS A 224 7.96 -15.15 -18.63
N ILE A 225 7.14 -16.10 -18.18
CA ILE A 225 7.30 -16.74 -16.86
C ILE A 225 8.65 -17.46 -16.79
N GLN A 226 9.02 -18.23 -17.82
CA GLN A 226 10.33 -18.88 -17.87
C GLN A 226 11.49 -17.86 -17.84
N GLN A 227 11.40 -16.78 -18.62
CA GLN A 227 12.39 -15.70 -18.59
C GLN A 227 12.51 -15.09 -17.19
N LEU A 228 11.37 -14.86 -16.51
CA LEU A 228 11.40 -14.32 -15.17
C LEU A 228 12.06 -15.30 -14.20
N LEU A 229 11.74 -16.59 -14.25
CA LEU A 229 12.37 -17.61 -13.40
C LEU A 229 13.89 -17.66 -13.60
N GLU A 230 14.37 -17.51 -14.84
CA GLU A 230 15.80 -17.36 -15.13
C GLU A 230 16.39 -16.11 -14.46
N VAL A 231 15.68 -14.97 -14.49
CA VAL A 231 16.10 -13.74 -13.79
C VAL A 231 16.14 -13.98 -12.28
N LEU A 232 15.09 -14.54 -11.69
CA LEU A 232 14.98 -14.79 -10.24
C LEU A 232 16.04 -15.76 -9.71
N SER A 233 16.53 -16.65 -10.58
CA SER A 233 17.60 -17.61 -10.27
C SER A 233 18.97 -16.96 -10.34
N ASN A 234 19.21 -16.10 -11.32
CA ASN A 234 20.51 -15.48 -11.57
C ASN A 234 20.74 -14.19 -10.77
N HIS A 235 19.68 -13.51 -10.36
CA HIS A 235 19.74 -12.27 -9.59
C HIS A 235 18.93 -12.41 -8.30
N LYS A 236 19.42 -11.82 -7.21
CA LYS A 236 18.69 -11.76 -5.96
C LYS A 236 17.67 -10.61 -6.00
N CYS A 237 16.43 -10.96 -6.32
CA CYS A 237 15.32 -10.01 -6.45
C CYS A 237 14.44 -9.98 -5.20
N LEU A 238 13.86 -8.81 -4.92
CA LEU A 238 12.74 -8.61 -4.01
C LEU A 238 11.58 -7.94 -4.77
N ILE A 239 10.47 -8.64 -4.94
CA ILE A 239 9.30 -8.14 -5.67
C ILE A 239 8.12 -8.02 -4.71
N VAL A 240 7.56 -6.83 -4.57
CA VAL A 240 6.41 -6.55 -3.71
C VAL A 240 5.16 -6.30 -4.56
N LEU A 241 4.10 -7.04 -4.23
CA LEU A 241 2.75 -6.87 -4.78
C LEU A 241 1.84 -6.33 -3.68
N ASP A 242 1.63 -5.00 -3.68
CA ASP A 242 0.73 -4.33 -2.75
C ASP A 242 -0.71 -4.31 -3.24
N ASP A 243 -1.67 -4.28 -2.31
CA ASP A 243 -3.10 -4.35 -2.56
C ASP A 243 -3.54 -5.61 -3.35
N PHE A 244 -2.93 -6.76 -3.05
CA PHE A 244 -3.16 -8.02 -3.76
C PHE A 244 -4.62 -8.47 -3.78
N GLN A 245 -5.42 -8.08 -2.77
CA GLN A 245 -6.86 -8.36 -2.71
C GLN A 245 -7.66 -7.86 -3.92
N ASN A 246 -7.14 -6.88 -4.67
CA ASN A 246 -7.82 -6.35 -5.85
C ASN A 246 -7.84 -7.31 -7.03
N LEU A 247 -7.07 -8.41 -6.99
CA LEU A 247 -7.21 -9.51 -7.94
C LEU A 247 -8.44 -10.38 -7.65
N PHE A 248 -9.02 -10.29 -6.45
CA PHE A 248 -10.16 -11.11 -6.04
C PHE A 248 -11.50 -10.47 -6.41
N ALA A 249 -12.50 -11.33 -6.61
CA ALA A 249 -13.84 -10.96 -7.01
C ALA A 249 -14.63 -10.33 -5.86
N VAL A 250 -15.30 -9.22 -6.17
CA VAL A 250 -16.21 -8.52 -5.25
C VAL A 250 -17.51 -9.31 -5.12
N GLY A 251 -18.05 -9.42 -3.90
CA GLY A 251 -19.32 -10.12 -3.65
C GLY A 251 -19.20 -11.65 -3.67
N GLN A 252 -17.97 -12.19 -3.65
CA GLN A 252 -17.67 -13.62 -3.67
C GLN A 252 -16.96 -14.05 -2.39
N MET A 253 -16.71 -15.36 -2.26
CA MET A 253 -15.89 -15.89 -1.16
C MET A 253 -14.48 -15.30 -1.20
N ALA A 254 -13.88 -15.11 -0.02
CA ALA A 254 -12.54 -14.54 0.10
C ALA A 254 -11.51 -15.33 -0.72
N GLY A 255 -10.60 -14.60 -1.37
CA GLY A 255 -9.51 -15.21 -2.12
C GLY A 255 -9.89 -15.80 -3.49
N ASN A 256 -11.16 -15.73 -3.90
CA ASN A 256 -11.56 -16.13 -5.25
C ASN A 256 -11.13 -15.06 -6.26
N TYR A 257 -10.26 -15.41 -7.20
CA TYR A 257 -9.80 -14.50 -8.25
C TYR A 257 -10.93 -14.08 -9.19
N GLN A 258 -10.86 -12.84 -9.69
CA GLN A 258 -11.63 -12.46 -10.87
C GLN A 258 -11.15 -13.27 -12.08
N PRO A 259 -12.03 -13.64 -13.02
CA PRO A 259 -11.67 -14.48 -14.16
C PRO A 259 -10.44 -14.00 -14.93
N GLU A 260 -10.33 -12.69 -15.18
CA GLU A 260 -9.22 -12.05 -15.88
C GLU A 260 -7.87 -12.10 -15.13
N TYR A 261 -7.88 -12.35 -13.82
CA TYR A 261 -6.69 -12.43 -12.97
C TYR A 261 -6.40 -13.84 -12.46
N SER A 262 -7.17 -14.84 -12.88
CA SER A 262 -7.00 -16.25 -12.48
C SER A 262 -5.61 -16.81 -12.78
N SER A 263 -4.92 -16.29 -13.81
CA SER A 263 -3.56 -16.70 -14.17
C SER A 263 -2.51 -16.37 -13.10
N TYR A 264 -2.74 -15.36 -12.25
CA TYR A 264 -1.84 -15.04 -11.14
C TYR A 264 -1.71 -16.19 -10.15
N GLN A 265 -2.77 -16.98 -9.95
CA GLN A 265 -2.75 -18.14 -9.06
C GLN A 265 -1.69 -19.16 -9.50
N HIS A 266 -1.72 -19.54 -10.78
CA HIS A 266 -0.74 -20.48 -11.33
C HIS A 266 0.68 -19.91 -11.27
N PHE A 267 0.83 -18.63 -11.60
CA PHE A 267 2.12 -17.93 -11.52
C PHE A 267 2.72 -17.97 -10.11
N LEU A 268 1.97 -17.61 -9.07
CA LEU A 268 2.47 -17.62 -7.69
C LEU A 268 2.85 -19.03 -7.22
N LYS A 269 2.11 -20.05 -7.67
CA LYS A 269 2.47 -21.44 -7.40
C LYS A 269 3.84 -21.79 -7.99
N LEU A 270 4.11 -21.38 -9.23
CA LEU A 270 5.42 -21.60 -9.87
C LEU A 270 6.55 -20.86 -9.12
N ILE A 271 6.33 -19.62 -8.70
CA ILE A 271 7.29 -18.85 -7.87
C ILE A 271 7.57 -19.58 -6.54
N ALA A 272 6.54 -20.11 -5.89
CA ALA A 272 6.73 -20.83 -4.63
C ALA A 272 7.43 -22.18 -4.81
N GLU A 273 7.16 -22.93 -5.87
CA GLU A 273 7.64 -24.31 -6.04
C GLU A 273 9.04 -24.39 -6.68
N ILE A 274 9.37 -23.49 -7.61
CA ILE A 274 10.64 -23.52 -8.35
C ILE A 274 11.76 -22.91 -7.50
N GLN A 275 12.91 -23.59 -7.47
CA GLN A 275 14.06 -23.14 -6.70
C GLN A 275 14.71 -21.90 -7.31
N HIS A 276 14.80 -20.83 -6.52
CA HIS A 276 15.51 -19.59 -6.85
C HIS A 276 15.92 -18.86 -5.56
N GLN A 277 16.74 -17.81 -5.69
CA GLN A 277 17.25 -16.99 -4.56
C GLN A 277 16.46 -15.69 -4.31
N SER A 278 15.42 -15.46 -5.11
CA SER A 278 14.56 -14.27 -5.03
C SER A 278 13.36 -14.45 -4.11
N HIS A 279 12.74 -13.32 -3.74
CA HIS A 279 11.66 -13.24 -2.76
C HIS A 279 10.51 -12.41 -3.30
N PHE A 280 9.30 -12.90 -3.11
CA PHE A 280 8.06 -12.18 -3.36
C PHE A 280 7.38 -11.86 -2.02
N ILE A 281 6.94 -10.62 -1.86
CA ILE A 281 6.10 -10.21 -0.73
C ILE A 281 4.74 -9.78 -1.25
N LEU A 282 3.69 -10.48 -0.84
CA LEU A 282 2.30 -10.13 -1.14
C LEU A 282 1.72 -9.37 0.05
N ILE A 283 1.20 -8.17 -0.18
CA ILE A 283 0.46 -7.43 0.85
C ILE A 283 -1.02 -7.49 0.50
N SER A 284 -1.83 -8.06 1.39
CA SER A 284 -3.26 -8.26 1.14
C SER A 284 -4.11 -8.04 2.38
N GLN A 285 -5.34 -7.56 2.18
CA GLN A 285 -6.38 -7.65 3.22
C GLN A 285 -7.07 -9.01 3.23
N GLU A 286 -7.10 -9.72 2.10
CA GLU A 286 -7.80 -10.99 1.96
C GLU A 286 -6.81 -12.13 1.74
N LYS A 287 -7.04 -13.26 2.39
CA LYS A 287 -6.24 -14.47 2.24
C LYS A 287 -6.76 -15.35 1.10
N SER A 288 -5.88 -15.82 0.22
CA SER A 288 -6.20 -16.79 -0.85
C SER A 288 -5.70 -18.21 -0.52
N ALA A 289 -6.05 -19.17 -1.38
CA ALA A 289 -5.66 -20.58 -1.21
C ALA A 289 -4.14 -20.77 -1.16
N GLU A 290 -3.39 -20.03 -1.96
CA GLU A 290 -1.92 -20.11 -2.03
C GLU A 290 -1.27 -19.70 -0.70
N MET A 291 -1.93 -18.82 0.05
CA MET A 291 -1.47 -18.31 1.34
C MET A 291 -1.87 -19.22 2.52
N ASN A 292 -2.61 -20.30 2.27
CA ASN A 292 -3.05 -21.25 3.28
C ASN A 292 -2.06 -22.41 3.51
N TYR A 293 -0.97 -22.49 2.75
CA TYR A 293 0.08 -23.48 3.01
C TYR A 293 0.85 -23.07 4.28
N LEU A 294 0.36 -23.57 5.42
CA LEU A 294 0.80 -23.20 6.76
C LEU A 294 2.20 -23.74 7.07
N ASN A 295 3.07 -22.84 7.52
CA ASN A 295 3.89 -22.94 8.74
C ASN A 295 4.56 -24.29 9.06
N GLN A 296 4.96 -25.05 8.05
CA GLN A 296 6.00 -26.05 8.23
C GLN A 296 7.33 -25.32 8.26
N GLU A 297 8.19 -25.72 9.19
CA GLU A 297 9.58 -25.26 9.22
C GLU A 297 10.19 -25.51 7.83
N ASN A 298 10.69 -24.45 7.18
CA ASN A 298 11.21 -24.46 5.79
C ASN A 298 10.17 -24.50 4.65
N SER A 299 8.90 -24.15 4.90
CA SER A 299 7.94 -23.93 3.81
C SER A 299 8.42 -22.80 2.87
N PRO A 300 8.30 -22.96 1.53
CA PRO A 300 8.63 -21.90 0.58
C PRO A 300 7.63 -20.73 0.63
N ILE A 301 6.49 -20.93 1.29
CA ILE A 301 5.46 -19.93 1.53
C ILE A 301 5.33 -19.70 3.04
N GLN A 302 5.42 -18.44 3.48
CA GLN A 302 5.17 -18.04 4.86
C GLN A 302 4.10 -16.94 4.91
N CYS A 303 3.36 -16.87 6.03
CA CYS A 303 2.28 -15.92 6.21
C CYS A 303 2.43 -15.19 7.54
N LEU A 304 2.51 -13.86 7.49
CA LEU A 304 2.53 -12.97 8.63
C LEU A 304 1.20 -12.22 8.72
N GLU A 305 0.42 -12.48 9.75
CA GLU A 305 -0.86 -11.80 9.99
C GLU A 305 -0.64 -10.69 11.02
N LEU A 306 -0.97 -9.45 10.67
CA LEU A 306 -0.78 -8.29 11.53
C LEU A 306 -2.02 -8.01 12.39
N SER A 307 -1.76 -7.76 13.67
CA SER A 307 -2.72 -7.25 14.65
C SER A 307 -2.50 -5.76 14.95
N GLY A 308 -3.39 -5.19 15.76
CA GLY A 308 -3.20 -3.84 16.30
C GLY A 308 -1.91 -3.74 17.12
N PHE A 309 -1.30 -2.55 17.14
CA PHE A 309 -0.21 -2.24 18.08
C PHE A 309 -0.71 -1.68 19.41
N GLU A 310 0.18 -1.60 20.39
CA GLU A 310 -0.02 -0.90 21.66
C GLU A 310 0.90 0.34 21.81
N ALA A 311 1.33 0.92 20.69
CA ALA A 311 2.28 2.04 20.64
C ALA A 311 1.71 3.35 21.23
N ILE A 312 2.01 3.64 22.50
CA ILE A 312 1.63 4.89 23.19
C ILE A 312 2.24 6.11 22.49
N ASP A 313 3.51 6.04 22.12
CA ASP A 313 4.26 7.09 21.41
C ASP A 313 3.61 7.49 20.06
N PHE A 314 2.80 6.61 19.48
CA PHE A 314 2.03 6.93 18.28
C PHE A 314 1.06 8.09 18.54
N LEU A 315 0.34 8.06 19.67
CA LEU A 315 -0.62 9.11 20.05
C LEU A 315 0.09 10.35 20.58
N GLU A 316 1.24 10.19 21.23
CA GLU A 316 2.10 11.31 21.63
C GLU A 316 2.49 12.17 20.42
N ASN A 317 2.95 11.54 19.33
CA ASN A 317 3.30 12.24 18.10
C ASN A 317 2.08 12.80 17.36
N LYS A 318 0.87 12.37 17.72
CA LYS A 318 -0.35 13.05 17.31
C LYS A 318 -0.67 14.25 18.16
N GLY A 319 0.04 14.56 19.25
CA GLY A 319 -0.17 15.75 20.08
C GLY A 319 -1.53 15.76 20.79
N LEU A 320 -1.97 14.58 21.25
CA LEU A 320 -3.13 14.45 22.14
C LEU A 320 -2.71 14.74 23.59
N GLN A 321 -3.69 15.03 24.45
CA GLN A 321 -3.54 15.21 25.89
C GLN A 321 -3.99 13.93 26.62
N ASP A 322 -3.92 13.93 27.96
CA ASP A 322 -4.39 12.83 28.82
C ASP A 322 -3.69 11.48 28.53
N GLY A 323 -2.36 11.49 28.58
CA GLY A 323 -1.50 10.35 28.28
C GLY A 323 -1.81 9.08 29.07
N GLU A 324 -2.36 9.23 30.28
CA GLU A 324 -2.81 8.13 31.12
C GLU A 324 -3.98 7.33 30.53
N ARG A 325 -4.72 7.88 29.56
CA ARG A 325 -5.87 7.25 28.88
C ARG A 325 -5.54 6.70 27.49
N TRP A 326 -4.33 6.91 26.98
CA TRP A 326 -4.00 6.56 25.59
C TRP A 326 -4.12 5.07 25.30
N LEU A 327 -3.76 4.20 26.25
CA LEU A 327 -3.92 2.76 26.07
C LEU A 327 -5.40 2.36 25.93
N GLU A 328 -6.30 3.00 26.68
CA GLU A 328 -7.75 2.77 26.54
C GLU A 328 -8.24 3.19 25.16
N LEU A 329 -7.79 4.33 24.64
CA LEU A 329 -8.11 4.78 23.29
C LEU A 329 -7.56 3.82 22.22
N ILE A 330 -6.32 3.34 22.38
CA ILE A 330 -5.69 2.36 21.51
C ILE A 330 -6.51 1.07 21.46
N GLN A 331 -6.92 0.54 22.62
CA GLN A 331 -7.72 -0.67 22.73
C GLN A 331 -9.12 -0.48 22.13
N LEU A 332 -9.75 0.67 22.37
CA LEU A 332 -11.07 1.02 21.81
C LEU A 332 -11.07 0.99 20.27
N TYR A 333 -9.95 1.39 19.65
CA TYR A 333 -9.75 1.37 18.19
C TYR A 333 -8.88 0.22 17.70
N GLU A 334 -8.80 -0.85 18.49
CA GLU A 334 -8.19 -2.14 18.13
C GLU A 334 -6.72 -2.02 17.68
N GLY A 335 -5.99 -1.02 18.19
CA GLY A 335 -4.61 -0.73 17.82
C GLY A 335 -4.40 -0.46 16.33
N ASN A 336 -5.44 -0.10 15.58
CA ASN A 336 -5.35 0.14 14.14
C ASN A 336 -4.82 1.57 13.88
N PRO A 337 -3.63 1.75 13.27
CA PRO A 337 -3.03 3.05 13.04
C PRO A 337 -3.91 4.00 12.23
N PHE A 338 -4.69 3.47 11.28
CA PHE A 338 -5.60 4.31 10.50
C PHE A 338 -6.75 4.86 11.36
N TYR A 339 -7.41 4.00 12.13
CA TYR A 339 -8.51 4.43 13.01
C TYR A 339 -8.01 5.44 14.03
N LEU A 340 -6.87 5.14 14.67
CA LEU A 340 -6.26 6.03 15.65
C LEU A 340 -5.82 7.37 15.05
N THR A 341 -5.31 7.39 13.81
CA THR A 341 -5.01 8.65 13.13
C THR A 341 -6.27 9.50 12.93
N ASP A 342 -7.35 8.88 12.48
CA ASP A 342 -8.59 9.59 12.17
C ASP A 342 -9.28 10.13 13.43
N ILE A 343 -9.25 9.33 14.50
CA ILE A 343 -9.79 9.72 15.80
C ILE A 343 -8.92 10.75 16.50
N ALA A 344 -7.59 10.69 16.37
CA ALA A 344 -6.73 11.74 16.89
C ALA A 344 -7.05 13.11 16.26
N VAL A 345 -7.39 13.14 14.96
CA VAL A 345 -7.87 14.38 14.30
C VAL A 345 -9.21 14.83 14.89
N LEU A 346 -10.17 13.92 15.04
CA LEU A 346 -11.47 14.23 15.65
C LEU A 346 -11.34 14.79 17.07
N ILE A 347 -10.51 14.16 17.91
CA ILE A 347 -10.28 14.58 19.31
C ILE A 347 -9.68 15.99 19.34
N LYS A 348 -8.76 16.30 18.43
CA LYS A 348 -8.23 17.66 18.30
C LYS A 348 -9.29 18.67 17.89
N ASP A 349 -10.06 18.35 16.87
CA ASP A 349 -10.98 19.30 16.24
C ASP A 349 -12.22 19.57 17.11
N VAL A 350 -12.66 18.61 17.91
CA VAL A 350 -13.93 18.68 18.67
C VAL A 350 -13.71 18.76 20.18
N PHE A 351 -12.63 18.16 20.70
CA PHE A 351 -12.36 18.03 22.14
C PHE A 351 -11.06 18.73 22.56
N ASP A 352 -10.53 19.65 21.73
CA ASP A 352 -9.29 20.40 21.97
C ASP A 352 -8.07 19.52 22.32
N GLY A 353 -8.06 18.29 21.79
CA GLY A 353 -7.00 17.31 22.03
C GLY A 353 -7.15 16.50 23.32
N LYS A 354 -8.20 16.71 24.12
CA LYS A 354 -8.43 16.00 25.39
C LYS A 354 -9.09 14.64 25.16
N VAL A 355 -8.35 13.59 25.49
CA VAL A 355 -8.81 12.19 25.35
C VAL A 355 -9.80 11.84 26.48
N ASN A 356 -9.66 12.45 27.66
CA ASN A 356 -10.60 12.27 28.77
C ASN A 356 -12.03 12.68 28.37
N ASP A 357 -12.18 13.86 27.77
CA ASP A 357 -13.48 14.39 27.35
C ASP A 357 -14.10 13.51 26.25
N PHE A 358 -13.30 13.05 25.29
CA PHE A 358 -13.76 12.15 24.23
C PHE A 358 -14.25 10.80 24.79
N LEU A 359 -13.48 10.17 25.67
CA LEU A 359 -13.85 8.86 26.22
C LEU A 359 -15.05 8.95 27.19
N ALA A 360 -15.28 10.12 27.82
CA ALA A 360 -16.43 10.35 28.69
C ALA A 360 -17.79 10.25 27.96
N GLU A 361 -17.81 10.38 26.63
CA GLU A 361 -19.02 10.17 25.81
C GLU A 361 -19.51 8.70 25.84
N ASN A 362 -18.70 7.77 26.34
CA ASN A 362 -19.03 6.34 26.49
C ASN A 362 -19.62 5.70 25.22
N SER A 363 -19.22 6.19 24.05
CA SER A 363 -19.70 5.73 22.76
C SER A 363 -18.55 5.57 21.78
N LEU A 364 -18.60 4.49 20.99
CA LEU A 364 -17.63 4.24 19.94
C LEU A 364 -17.98 5.09 18.72
N VAL A 365 -17.16 6.10 18.43
CA VAL A 365 -17.38 6.98 17.28
C VAL A 365 -16.76 6.36 16.03
N ILE A 366 -17.57 6.22 14.97
CA ILE A 366 -17.13 5.85 13.62
C ILE A 366 -17.22 7.09 12.73
N THR A 367 -16.09 7.61 12.30
CA THR A 367 -16.04 8.80 11.43
C THR A 367 -16.57 8.46 10.02
N LYS A 368 -16.94 9.49 9.23
CA LYS A 368 -17.34 9.30 7.82
C LYS A 368 -16.26 8.61 6.98
N LYS A 369 -14.99 8.88 7.28
CA LYS A 369 -13.87 8.29 6.55
C LYS A 369 -13.73 6.80 6.91
N MET A 370 -13.85 6.45 8.19
CA MET A 370 -13.92 5.04 8.63
C MET A 370 -15.12 4.33 7.98
N GLN A 371 -16.31 4.93 8.02
CA GLN A 371 -17.52 4.39 7.37
C GLN A 371 -17.29 4.08 5.89
N SER A 372 -16.68 5.01 5.14
CA SER A 372 -16.41 4.81 3.71
C SER A 372 -15.54 3.57 3.46
N HIS A 373 -14.53 3.33 4.29
CA HIS A 373 -13.65 2.16 4.14
C HIS A 373 -14.34 0.87 4.59
N LEU A 374 -15.05 0.89 5.71
CA LEU A 374 -15.78 -0.27 6.21
C LEU A 374 -16.91 -0.68 5.25
N LYS A 375 -17.56 0.29 4.60
CA LYS A 375 -18.53 0.05 3.52
C LYS A 375 -17.93 -0.64 2.31
N GLN A 376 -16.74 -0.23 1.88
CA GLN A 376 -16.03 -0.91 0.80
C GLN A 376 -15.70 -2.36 1.17
N ILE A 377 -15.22 -2.58 2.40
CA ILE A 377 -14.90 -3.92 2.90
C ILE A 377 -16.15 -4.79 2.97
N PHE A 378 -17.26 -4.28 3.52
CA PHE A 378 -18.52 -5.00 3.61
C PHE A 378 -19.10 -5.32 2.23
N GLY A 379 -19.03 -4.37 1.28
CA GLY A 379 -19.48 -4.57 -0.10
C GLY A 379 -18.69 -5.64 -0.87
N ARG A 380 -17.47 -5.97 -0.42
CA ARG A 380 -16.68 -7.07 -1.00
C ARG A 380 -17.10 -8.44 -0.50
N CYS A 381 -17.73 -8.53 0.67
CA CYS A 381 -18.25 -9.78 1.21
C CYS A 381 -19.38 -10.33 0.32
N SER A 382 -19.48 -11.65 0.22
CA SER A 382 -20.63 -12.30 -0.41
C SER A 382 -21.91 -12.04 0.36
N PRO A 383 -23.10 -12.12 -0.27
CA PRO A 383 -24.38 -11.95 0.41
C PRO A 383 -24.52 -12.84 1.65
N LEU A 384 -24.01 -14.07 1.56
CA LEU A 384 -23.95 -15.03 2.66
C LEU A 384 -23.08 -14.54 3.82
N ALA A 385 -21.86 -14.07 3.53
CA ALA A 385 -20.97 -13.53 4.55
C ALA A 385 -21.55 -12.24 5.18
N GLN A 386 -22.23 -11.41 4.39
CA GLN A 386 -22.92 -10.22 4.88
C GLN A 386 -24.05 -10.59 5.84
N GLN A 387 -24.86 -11.60 5.51
CA GLN A 387 -25.93 -12.09 6.38
C GLN A 387 -25.40 -12.59 7.73
N ILE A 388 -24.29 -13.34 7.72
CA ILE A 388 -23.66 -13.83 8.96
C ILE A 388 -23.08 -12.66 9.78
N ALA A 389 -22.44 -11.68 9.13
CA ALA A 389 -21.94 -10.49 9.83
C ALA A 389 -23.08 -9.67 10.44
N LEU A 390 -24.19 -9.49 9.73
CA LEU A 390 -25.39 -8.84 10.27
C LEU A 390 -25.91 -9.57 11.51
N GLU A 391 -25.93 -10.90 11.51
CA GLU A 391 -26.34 -11.67 12.68
C GLU A 391 -25.38 -11.50 13.87
N LEU A 392 -24.07 -11.63 13.63
CA LEU A 392 -23.05 -11.42 14.65
C LEU A 392 -23.09 -10.00 15.25
N SER A 393 -23.54 -8.99 14.48
CA SER A 393 -23.64 -7.62 14.96
C SER A 393 -24.76 -7.41 15.99
N LYS A 394 -25.76 -8.28 16.06
CA LYS A 394 -26.94 -8.11 16.95
C LYS A 394 -26.60 -8.29 18.43
N VAL A 395 -25.54 -9.03 18.75
CA VAL A 395 -25.19 -9.38 20.14
C VAL A 395 -23.78 -8.93 20.49
N ASP A 396 -23.57 -8.60 21.76
CA ASP A 396 -22.25 -8.21 22.28
C ASP A 396 -21.33 -9.38 22.59
N GLN A 397 -21.90 -10.54 22.89
CA GLN A 397 -21.16 -11.75 23.19
C GLN A 397 -20.82 -12.55 21.91
N PRO A 398 -19.66 -13.23 21.87
CA PRO A 398 -19.33 -14.15 20.79
C PRO A 398 -20.42 -15.22 20.61
N LEU A 399 -20.75 -15.60 19.37
CA LEU A 399 -21.71 -16.65 19.05
C LEU A 399 -21.04 -17.94 18.61
N SER A 400 -21.53 -19.08 19.08
CA SER A 400 -21.16 -20.40 18.58
C SER A 400 -21.77 -20.66 17.20
N ARG A 401 -21.22 -21.65 16.50
CA ARG A 401 -21.79 -22.14 15.23
C ARG A 401 -23.23 -22.63 15.38
N GLU A 402 -23.59 -23.22 16.51
CA GLU A 402 -24.94 -23.75 16.75
C GLU A 402 -25.96 -22.62 16.94
N GLU A 403 -25.60 -21.58 17.69
CA GLU A 403 -26.43 -20.37 17.82
C GLU A 403 -26.63 -19.70 16.46
N LEU A 404 -25.57 -19.51 15.68
CA LEU A 404 -25.66 -18.93 14.33
C LEU A 404 -26.55 -19.76 13.40
N LYS A 405 -26.44 -21.10 13.47
CA LYS A 405 -27.28 -22.01 12.66
C LYS A 405 -28.75 -21.94 13.06
N ASN A 406 -29.06 -21.70 14.33
CA ASN A 406 -30.44 -21.57 14.80
C ASN A 406 -31.04 -20.20 14.42
N ASN A 407 -30.21 -19.15 14.34
CA ASN A 407 -30.67 -17.80 14.01
C ASN A 407 -30.78 -17.54 12.50
N LEU A 408 -30.07 -18.33 11.68
CA LEU A 408 -29.99 -18.15 10.24
C LEU A 408 -30.54 -19.37 9.50
N ASP A 409 -31.38 -19.13 8.48
CA ASP A 409 -31.85 -20.17 7.56
C ASP A 409 -30.76 -20.51 6.52
N LEU A 410 -29.66 -21.10 6.99
CA LEU A 410 -28.49 -21.46 6.19
C LEU A 410 -28.15 -22.94 6.32
N SER A 411 -27.65 -23.52 5.23
CA SER A 411 -27.07 -24.86 5.28
C SER A 411 -25.78 -24.85 6.12
N ALA A 412 -25.39 -26.01 6.65
CA ALA A 412 -24.14 -26.13 7.40
C ALA A 412 -22.92 -25.76 6.54
N SER A 413 -22.94 -26.07 5.25
CA SER A 413 -21.89 -25.71 4.30
C SER A 413 -21.81 -24.21 4.11
N ASP A 414 -22.96 -23.55 3.93
CA ASP A 414 -23.02 -22.10 3.72
C ASP A 414 -22.52 -21.34 4.96
N LEU A 415 -22.96 -21.75 6.15
CA LEU A 415 -22.48 -21.15 7.39
C LEU A 415 -20.95 -21.28 7.53
N ILE A 416 -20.38 -22.46 7.24
CA ILE A 416 -18.93 -22.69 7.31
C ILE A 416 -18.19 -21.81 6.30
N ASN A 417 -18.63 -21.81 5.03
CA ASN A 417 -17.98 -21.05 3.98
C ASN A 417 -18.06 -19.53 4.24
N GLY A 418 -19.21 -19.06 4.72
CA GLY A 418 -19.41 -17.65 5.08
C GLY A 418 -18.54 -17.22 6.27
N LEU A 419 -18.46 -18.02 7.34
CA LEU A 419 -17.56 -17.76 8.47
C LEU A 419 -16.09 -17.76 8.04
N GLN A 420 -15.67 -18.75 7.24
CA GLN A 420 -14.31 -18.81 6.71
C GLN A 420 -13.99 -17.57 5.87
N SER A 421 -14.92 -17.16 5.01
CA SER A 421 -14.80 -15.98 4.16
C SER A 421 -14.68 -14.67 4.96
N LEU A 422 -15.37 -14.54 6.09
CA LEU A 422 -15.20 -13.40 7.01
C LEU A 422 -13.86 -13.45 7.73
N GLN A 423 -13.42 -14.63 8.17
CA GLN A 423 -12.15 -14.81 8.86
C GLN A 423 -10.96 -14.51 7.95
N GLN A 424 -11.00 -14.95 6.70
CA GLN A 424 -9.98 -14.66 5.68
C GLN A 424 -9.91 -13.18 5.28
N ARG A 425 -10.87 -12.35 5.71
CA ARG A 425 -10.88 -10.89 5.58
C ARG A 425 -10.56 -10.16 6.89
N TYR A 426 -10.24 -10.89 7.96
CA TYR A 426 -9.93 -10.36 9.29
C TYR A 426 -11.08 -9.55 9.91
N LEU A 427 -12.33 -9.89 9.57
CA LEU A 427 -13.52 -9.18 10.07
C LEU A 427 -14.14 -9.84 11.31
N ILE A 428 -13.80 -11.10 11.55
CA ILE A 428 -14.20 -11.84 12.73
C ILE A 428 -12.99 -12.43 13.44
N GLN A 429 -13.10 -12.53 14.76
CA GLN A 429 -12.20 -13.25 15.63
C GLN A 429 -12.86 -14.57 16.07
N ARG A 430 -12.03 -15.56 16.40
CA ARG A 430 -12.48 -16.87 16.87
C ARG A 430 -11.85 -17.17 18.22
N GLU A 431 -12.69 -17.38 19.23
CA GLU A 431 -12.28 -17.80 20.57
C GLU A 431 -13.03 -19.07 20.95
N GLN A 432 -12.32 -20.17 21.20
CA GLN A 432 -12.90 -21.42 21.71
C GLN A 432 -14.18 -21.88 20.97
N ASN A 433 -14.17 -21.84 19.64
CA ASN A 433 -15.31 -22.16 18.74
C ASN A 433 -16.48 -21.18 18.73
N ARG A 434 -16.31 -20.00 19.31
CA ARG A 434 -17.22 -18.87 19.17
C ARG A 434 -16.62 -17.82 18.24
N PHE A 435 -17.48 -17.04 17.61
CA PHE A 435 -17.16 -16.05 16.60
C PHE A 435 -17.70 -14.69 17.04
N GLN A 436 -16.90 -13.66 16.84
CA GLN A 436 -17.29 -12.29 17.13
C GLN A 436 -16.75 -11.38 16.03
N LEU A 437 -17.50 -10.36 15.65
CA LEU A 437 -16.98 -9.29 14.81
C LEU A 437 -16.00 -8.44 15.61
N SER A 438 -15.08 -7.78 14.91
CA SER A 438 -14.36 -6.67 15.53
C SER A 438 -15.35 -5.58 16.00
N SER A 439 -15.07 -4.94 17.12
CA SER A 439 -15.89 -3.90 17.72
C SER A 439 -16.14 -2.74 16.76
N ILE A 440 -15.11 -2.36 16.00
CA ILE A 440 -15.19 -1.29 14.99
C ILE A 440 -16.12 -1.69 13.85
N PHE A 441 -15.93 -2.89 13.29
CA PHE A 441 -16.74 -3.34 12.16
C PHE A 441 -18.19 -3.58 12.55
N LYS A 442 -18.41 -4.08 13.76
CA LYS A 442 -19.74 -4.22 14.34
C LYS A 442 -20.45 -2.89 14.56
N ALA A 443 -19.75 -1.90 15.11
CA ALA A 443 -20.34 -0.57 15.30
C ALA A 443 -20.74 0.05 13.96
N TYR A 444 -19.93 -0.14 12.91
CA TYR A 444 -20.30 0.24 11.55
C TYR A 444 -21.59 -0.46 11.08
N ILE A 445 -21.69 -1.78 11.21
CA ILE A 445 -22.89 -2.53 10.78
C ILE A 445 -24.15 -2.09 11.57
N LYS A 446 -24.03 -1.72 12.85
CA LYS A 446 -25.16 -1.21 13.65
C LYS A 446 -25.58 0.21 13.25
N SER A 447 -24.71 0.97 12.58
CA SER A 447 -24.93 2.38 12.24
C SER A 447 -25.48 2.61 10.82
N ASP A 448 -25.32 1.62 9.93
CA ASP A 448 -25.91 1.56 8.58
C ASP A 448 -27.26 0.81 8.62
#